data_AF-G0NTM5-F1
#
_entry.id   AF-G0NTM5-F1
#
_cell.length_a   1.000
_cell.length_b   1.000
_cell.length_c   1.000
_cell.angle_alpha   90.00
_cell.angle_beta   90.00
_cell.angle_gamma   90.00
#
_symmetry.space_group_name_H-M   'P 1'
#
loop_
_entity.id
_entity.type
_entity.pdbx_description
1 polymer ?
#
loop_
_entity_poly.entity_id
_entity_poly.type
_entity_poly.pdbx_seq_one_letter_code
_entity_poly.pdbx_strand_id
1 'polypeptide(L)'
;MKTLLLLLAVTTSVYSFGIGLAIPAGTKDFTLPIRAYEPKAFTRELKNGEKQTWNLSGPNKGTWVDAKGKKIPSSNFVFVAPDSLKIKKVTKEDAGIYDFIPLVELKDIKLPPGVHVDPVAPSGVELTVN
;
A
#
# COMPACT_ATOMS: atom_id res chain seq x y z
N MET A 1 22.79 -3.25 -36.98
CA MET A 1 22.07 -4.03 -35.96
C MET A 1 22.72 -3.74 -34.61
N LYS A 2 22.01 -3.04 -33.70
CA LYS A 2 22.45 -2.84 -32.31
C LYS A 2 21.27 -3.18 -31.41
N THR A 3 21.43 -4.26 -30.67
CA THR A 3 20.40 -4.94 -29.89
C THR A 3 20.03 -4.09 -28.68
N LEU A 4 18.75 -3.73 -28.56
CA LEU A 4 18.20 -3.05 -27.39
C LEU A 4 17.79 -4.14 -26.38
N LEU A 5 18.53 -4.27 -25.27
CA LEU A 5 18.12 -5.13 -24.15
C LEU A 5 17.01 -4.43 -23.37
N LEU A 6 15.76 -4.84 -23.59
CA LEU A 6 14.65 -4.53 -22.71
C LEU A 6 14.73 -5.45 -21.49
N LEU A 7 15.17 -4.92 -20.34
CA LEU A 7 15.07 -5.60 -19.06
C LEU A 7 13.61 -5.48 -18.58
N LEU A 8 12.81 -6.50 -18.83
CA LEU A 8 11.44 -6.60 -18.36
C LEU A 8 11.46 -6.95 -16.87
N ALA A 9 11.37 -5.95 -16.00
CA ALA A 9 11.22 -6.16 -14.57
C ALA A 9 9.84 -6.78 -14.32
N VAL A 10 9.81 -8.11 -14.12
CA VAL A 10 8.64 -8.85 -13.67
C VAL A 10 8.38 -8.46 -12.22
N THR A 11 7.48 -7.50 -12.00
CA THR A 11 6.97 -7.23 -10.66
C THR A 11 6.04 -8.36 -10.28
N THR A 12 6.52 -9.29 -9.46
CA THR A 12 5.72 -10.33 -8.83
C THR A 12 4.71 -9.66 -7.89
N SER A 13 3.48 -9.47 -8.34
CA SER A 13 2.37 -9.05 -7.50
C SER A 13 1.94 -10.22 -6.62
N VAL A 14 2.45 -10.26 -5.39
CA VAL A 14 1.86 -11.04 -4.31
C VAL A 14 0.47 -10.47 -4.02
N TYR A 15 -0.57 -11.20 -4.40
CA TYR A 15 -1.94 -10.85 -4.08
C TYR A 15 -2.20 -11.17 -2.60
N SER A 16 -2.13 -10.16 -1.75
CA SER A 16 -2.64 -10.22 -0.38
C SER A 16 -4.18 -10.09 -0.42
N PHE A 17 -4.91 -11.14 -0.03
CA PHE A 17 -6.38 -11.11 0.11
C PHE A 17 -6.78 -10.15 1.23
N GLY A 18 -6.99 -8.86 0.94
CA GLY A 18 -7.28 -7.87 1.97
C GLY A 18 -8.63 -8.07 2.68
N ILE A 19 -8.73 -7.59 3.92
CA ILE A 19 -10.02 -7.49 4.62
C ILE A 19 -10.89 -6.48 3.87
N GLY A 20 -12.11 -6.87 3.48
CA GLY A 20 -13.09 -5.95 2.89
C GLY A 20 -13.77 -5.09 3.96
N LEU A 21 -13.70 -3.76 3.82
CA LEU A 21 -14.33 -2.80 4.73
C LEU A 21 -15.21 -1.83 3.95
N ALA A 22 -16.47 -1.71 4.36
CA ALA A 22 -17.39 -0.72 3.83
C ALA A 22 -17.59 0.41 4.85
N ILE A 23 -17.32 1.65 4.46
CA ILE A 23 -17.49 2.83 5.32
C ILE A 23 -18.27 3.95 4.61
N PRO A 24 -19.02 4.81 5.32
CA PRO A 24 -19.70 5.95 4.71
C PRO A 24 -18.74 7.02 4.20
N ALA A 25 -19.07 7.66 3.07
CA ALA A 25 -18.42 8.88 2.64
C ALA A 25 -18.53 9.98 3.73
N GLY A 26 -17.47 10.77 3.88
CA GLY A 26 -17.39 11.83 4.88
C GLY A 26 -16.95 11.38 6.27
N THR A 27 -16.73 10.08 6.50
CA THR A 27 -16.08 9.57 7.72
C THR A 27 -14.79 10.34 7.98
N LYS A 28 -14.66 10.88 9.19
CA LYS A 28 -13.48 11.66 9.60
C LYS A 28 -12.45 10.75 10.28
N ASP A 29 -11.17 11.07 10.07
CA ASP A 29 -10.03 10.48 10.77
C ASP A 29 -10.01 8.93 10.76
N PHE A 30 -10.37 8.32 9.64
CA PHE A 30 -10.38 6.88 9.45
C PHE A 30 -8.95 6.33 9.32
N THR A 31 -8.51 5.50 10.28
CA THR A 31 -7.23 4.80 10.19
C THR A 31 -7.40 3.51 9.39
N LEU A 32 -6.60 3.35 8.34
CA LEU A 32 -6.57 2.11 7.58
C LEU A 32 -6.06 0.97 8.47
N PRO A 33 -6.78 -0.15 8.61
CA PRO A 33 -6.37 -1.27 9.46
C PRO A 33 -5.35 -2.16 8.75
N ILE A 34 -4.26 -1.55 8.31
CA ILE A 34 -3.09 -2.18 7.70
C ILE A 34 -2.08 -2.38 8.80
N ARG A 35 -1.62 -3.62 9.01
CA ARG A 35 -0.55 -3.92 9.97
C ARG A 35 0.81 -3.69 9.30
N ALA A 36 1.17 -2.42 9.09
CA ALA A 36 2.39 -2.08 8.37
C ALA A 36 3.62 -2.15 9.30
N TYR A 37 4.32 -3.28 9.35
CA TYR A 37 5.55 -3.36 10.13
C TYR A 37 6.69 -2.61 9.41
N GLU A 38 7.22 -1.57 10.06
CA GLU A 38 8.29 -0.70 9.54
C GLU A 38 8.06 -0.26 8.08
N PRO A 39 7.00 0.51 7.77
CA PRO A 39 6.69 0.85 6.40
C PRO A 39 7.74 1.80 5.81
N LYS A 40 8.11 1.55 4.55
CA LYS A 40 8.79 2.51 3.67
C LYS A 40 7.80 3.40 2.93
N ALA A 41 6.67 2.80 2.53
CA ALA A 41 5.60 3.46 1.80
C ALA A 41 4.28 2.72 2.00
N PHE A 42 3.18 3.43 1.74
CA PHE A 42 1.86 2.82 1.53
C PHE A 42 1.56 2.78 0.04
N THR A 43 0.76 1.82 -0.37
CA THR A 43 0.32 1.69 -1.76
C THR A 43 -1.19 1.62 -1.82
N ARG A 44 -1.76 2.02 -2.96
CA ARG A 44 -3.16 1.76 -3.28
C ARG A 44 -3.36 1.43 -4.74
N GLU A 45 -4.36 0.61 -5.01
CA GLU A 45 -4.94 0.37 -6.32
C GLU A 45 -6.38 0.89 -6.30
N LEU A 46 -6.64 1.93 -7.10
CA LEU A 46 -7.96 2.54 -7.21
C LEU A 46 -8.88 1.70 -8.11
N LYS A 47 -10.19 1.95 -8.06
CA LYS A 47 -11.20 1.25 -8.88
C LYS A 47 -10.95 1.32 -10.40
N ASN A 48 -10.25 2.35 -10.86
CA ASN A 48 -9.86 2.51 -12.27
C ASN A 48 -8.57 1.72 -12.64
N GLY A 49 -8.02 0.94 -11.71
CA GLY A 49 -6.77 0.19 -11.89
C GLY A 49 -5.50 1.01 -11.69
N GLU A 50 -5.61 2.31 -11.38
CA GLU A 50 -4.42 3.14 -11.13
C GLU A 50 -3.75 2.74 -9.82
N LYS A 51 -2.44 2.48 -9.93
CA LYS A 51 -1.58 2.18 -8.79
C LYS A 51 -0.84 3.43 -8.35
N GLN A 52 -0.85 3.70 -7.05
CA GLN A 52 -0.23 4.86 -6.46
C GLN A 52 0.56 4.49 -5.21
N THR A 53 1.63 5.25 -4.95
CA THR A 53 2.53 5.04 -3.80
C THR A 53 2.63 6.31 -2.96
N TRP A 54 2.48 6.19 -1.64
CA TRP A 54 2.67 7.25 -0.67
C TRP A 54 3.97 7.01 0.10
N ASN A 55 5.00 7.77 -0.21
CA ASN A 55 6.32 7.57 0.38
C ASN A 55 6.43 8.22 1.77
N LEU A 56 7.15 7.57 2.69
CA LEU A 56 7.43 8.12 4.03
C LEU A 56 8.76 8.89 4.10
N SER A 57 9.58 8.82 3.04
CA SER A 57 10.85 9.51 2.91
C SER A 57 11.10 10.02 1.47
N GLY A 58 12.11 10.87 1.31
CA GLY A 58 12.53 11.40 -0.01
C GLY A 58 11.68 12.56 -0.56
N PRO A 59 11.92 12.96 -1.82
CA PRO A 59 11.32 14.16 -2.44
C PRO A 59 9.78 14.14 -2.59
N ASN A 60 9.19 12.95 -2.54
CA ASN A 60 7.75 12.71 -2.64
C ASN A 60 7.14 12.27 -1.29
N LYS A 61 7.83 12.53 -0.18
CA LYS A 61 7.32 12.23 1.16
C LYS A 61 5.95 12.90 1.37
N GLY A 62 4.98 12.13 1.85
CA GLY A 62 3.68 12.69 2.20
C GLY A 62 2.77 12.96 1.01
N THR A 63 3.02 12.36 -0.15
CA THR A 63 2.20 12.58 -1.36
C THR A 63 2.05 11.28 -2.15
N TRP A 64 0.84 11.03 -2.66
CA TRP A 64 0.62 9.95 -3.64
C TRP A 64 1.36 10.26 -4.93
N VAL A 65 2.04 9.27 -5.49
CA VAL A 65 2.63 9.33 -6.84
C VAL A 65 2.14 8.16 -7.68
N ASP A 66 1.95 8.39 -8.97
CA ASP A 66 1.67 7.31 -9.92
C ASP A 66 2.92 6.46 -10.23
N ALA A 67 2.75 5.43 -11.06
CA ALA A 67 3.84 4.58 -11.52
C ALA A 67 4.98 5.33 -12.27
N LYS A 68 4.72 6.54 -12.76
CA LYS A 68 5.71 7.40 -13.43
C LYS A 68 6.36 8.40 -12.47
N GLY A 69 5.99 8.39 -11.19
CA GLY A 69 6.49 9.31 -10.17
C GLY A 69 5.81 10.69 -10.19
N LYS A 70 4.73 10.87 -10.97
CA LYS A 70 3.97 12.11 -11.00
C LYS A 70 3.14 12.24 -9.72
N LYS A 71 3.25 13.39 -9.06
CA LYS A 71 2.46 13.71 -7.87
C LYS A 71 0.96 13.75 -8.20
N ILE A 72 0.20 13.04 -7.39
CA ILE A 72 -1.26 13.04 -7.40
C ILE A 72 -1.72 13.95 -6.27
N PRO A 73 -2.45 15.04 -6.58
CA PRO A 73 -2.99 15.93 -5.56
C PRO A 73 -3.93 15.16 -4.62
N SER A 74 -3.52 15.03 -3.36
CA SER A 74 -4.33 14.46 -2.30
C SER A 74 -3.78 14.97 -0.97
N SER A 75 -4.65 15.64 -0.21
CA SER A 75 -4.31 16.27 1.08
C SER A 75 -5.02 15.63 2.27
N ASN A 76 -5.87 14.63 1.99
CA ASN A 76 -6.72 13.99 2.97
C ASN A 76 -6.02 12.85 3.72
N PHE A 77 -4.78 12.45 3.41
CA PHE A 77 -4.09 11.44 4.20
C PHE A 77 -2.97 12.00 5.07
N VAL A 78 -2.74 11.33 6.20
CA VAL A 78 -1.67 11.62 7.14
C VAL A 78 -1.10 10.32 7.66
N PHE A 79 0.23 10.25 7.70
CA PHE A 79 0.93 9.19 8.39
C PHE A 79 0.88 9.43 9.90
N VAL A 80 0.47 8.41 10.64
CA VAL A 80 0.47 8.34 12.10
C VAL A 80 1.53 7.33 12.48
N ALA A 81 2.65 7.81 13.02
CA ALA A 81 3.73 6.95 13.46
C ALA A 81 3.24 5.96 14.55
N PRO A 82 3.75 4.72 14.58
CA PRO A 82 4.88 4.25 13.77
C PRO A 82 4.52 3.61 12.42
N ASP A 83 3.25 3.30 12.16
CA ASP A 83 2.89 2.30 11.15
C ASP A 83 1.56 2.57 10.41
N SER A 84 0.87 3.67 10.71
CA SER A 84 -0.53 3.81 10.32
C SER A 84 -0.74 4.92 9.30
N LEU A 85 -1.61 4.70 8.31
CA LEU A 85 -2.07 5.74 7.39
C LEU A 85 -3.53 6.07 7.68
N LYS A 86 -3.80 7.36 7.93
CA LYS A 86 -5.12 7.88 8.27
C LYS A 86 -5.68 8.72 7.14
N ILE A 87 -6.96 8.55 6.83
CA ILE A 87 -7.76 9.39 5.94
C ILE A 87 -8.57 10.38 6.80
N LYS A 88 -8.23 11.67 6.73
CA LYS A 88 -8.88 12.76 7.47
C LYS A 88 -10.34 12.95 7.13
N LYS A 89 -10.69 12.76 5.86
CA LYS A 89 -12.06 12.84 5.35
C LYS A 89 -12.18 11.91 4.16
N VAL A 90 -12.91 10.83 4.33
CA VAL A 90 -13.08 9.79 3.32
C VAL A 90 -14.01 10.29 2.20
N THR A 91 -13.61 10.09 0.95
CA THR A 91 -14.44 10.35 -0.24
C THR A 91 -14.59 9.10 -1.08
N LYS A 92 -15.48 9.12 -2.08
CA LYS A 92 -15.71 7.94 -2.94
C LYS A 92 -14.50 7.57 -3.78
N GLU A 93 -13.66 8.55 -4.07
CA GLU A 93 -12.39 8.42 -4.80
C GLU A 93 -11.30 7.75 -3.96
N ASP A 94 -11.46 7.67 -2.63
CA ASP A 94 -10.56 6.93 -1.76
C ASP A 94 -10.83 5.42 -1.78
N ALA A 95 -11.89 4.94 -2.44
CA ALA A 95 -12.18 3.52 -2.55
C ALA A 95 -11.13 2.79 -3.38
N GLY A 96 -10.66 1.65 -2.90
CA GLY A 96 -9.59 0.88 -3.53
C GLY A 96 -8.96 -0.12 -2.58
N ILE A 97 -7.94 -0.81 -3.06
CA ILE A 97 -7.17 -1.77 -2.28
C ILE A 97 -5.93 -1.05 -1.76
N TYR A 98 -5.72 -1.04 -0.45
CA TYR A 98 -4.56 -0.44 0.19
C TYR A 98 -3.64 -1.51 0.74
N ASP A 99 -2.33 -1.27 0.68
CA ASP A 99 -1.29 -2.14 1.26
C ASP A 99 -0.07 -1.29 1.62
N PHE A 100 1.04 -1.90 2.00
CA PHE A 100 2.30 -1.23 2.31
C PHE A 100 3.52 -1.95 1.72
N ILE A 101 4.62 -1.19 1.61
CA ILE A 101 5.94 -1.71 1.27
C ILE A 101 6.79 -1.63 2.53
N PRO A 102 7.31 -2.76 3.06
CA PRO A 102 8.19 -2.73 4.23
C PRO A 102 9.53 -2.07 3.91
N LEU A 103 10.15 -1.47 4.92
CA LEU A 103 11.50 -0.90 4.82
C LEU A 103 12.57 -1.97 4.67
N VAL A 104 12.37 -3.10 5.34
CA VAL A 104 13.23 -4.27 5.28
C VAL A 104 12.42 -5.43 4.71
N GLU A 105 12.86 -5.98 3.57
CA GLU A 105 12.29 -7.23 3.08
C GLU A 105 12.62 -8.34 4.09
N LEU A 106 11.58 -8.99 4.62
CA LEU A 106 11.75 -10.18 5.45
C LEU A 106 12.40 -11.24 4.57
N LYS A 107 13.69 -11.52 4.82
CA LYS A 107 14.39 -12.62 4.13
C LYS A 107 13.67 -13.92 4.47
N ASP A 108 13.49 -14.79 3.48
CA ASP A 108 13.04 -16.16 3.70
C ASP A 108 13.96 -16.84 4.72
N ILE A 109 13.49 -16.97 5.96
CA ILE A 109 14.22 -17.67 7.01
C ILE A 109 14.01 -19.16 6.73
N LYS A 110 15.10 -19.91 6.53
CA LYS A 110 15.04 -21.37 6.55
C LYS A 110 14.62 -21.81 7.95
N LEU A 111 13.38 -22.23 8.08
CA LEU A 111 12.85 -22.73 9.34
C LEU A 111 13.48 -24.10 9.67
N PRO A 112 13.77 -24.38 10.94
CA PRO A 112 14.14 -25.72 11.38
C PRO A 112 13.03 -26.74 11.06
N PRO A 113 13.37 -28.03 10.88
CA PRO A 113 12.38 -29.08 10.70
C PRO A 113 11.35 -29.07 11.83
N GLY A 114 10.05 -29.10 11.48
CA GLY A 114 8.93 -29.13 12.44
C GLY A 114 8.44 -27.75 12.90
N VAL A 115 9.08 -26.65 12.49
CA VAL A 115 8.60 -25.29 12.75
C VAL A 115 7.73 -24.82 11.59
N HIS A 116 6.51 -24.39 11.91
CA HIS A 116 5.59 -23.76 10.96
C HIS A 116 5.52 -22.27 11.28
N VAL A 117 5.50 -21.43 10.24
CA VAL A 117 5.14 -20.02 10.37
C VAL A 117 3.65 -19.93 10.12
N ASP A 118 2.91 -19.33 11.05
CA ASP A 118 1.50 -19.00 10.84
C ASP A 118 1.37 -18.15 9.58
N PRO A 119 0.37 -18.40 8.72
CA PRO A 119 0.19 -17.63 7.51
C PRO A 119 0.14 -16.14 7.85
N VAL A 120 1.02 -15.36 7.21
CA VAL A 120 1.06 -13.92 7.39
C VAL A 120 -0.32 -13.39 7.04
N ALA A 121 -0.98 -12.76 8.03
CA ALA A 121 -2.26 -12.11 7.81
C ALA A 121 -2.13 -11.16 6.61
N PRO A 122 -3.08 -11.16 5.68
CA PRO A 122 -3.01 -10.31 4.50
C PRO A 122 -2.78 -8.87 4.94
N SER A 123 -1.70 -8.27 4.45
CA SER A 123 -1.29 -6.91 4.81
C SER A 123 -2.26 -5.86 4.27
N GLY A 124 -2.97 -6.18 3.19
CA GLY A 124 -3.86 -5.27 2.50
C GLY A 124 -5.28 -5.17 3.09
N VAL A 125 -5.96 -4.10 2.72
CA VAL A 125 -7.37 -3.85 3.03
C VAL A 125 -8.09 -3.35 1.79
N GLU A 126 -9.24 -3.92 1.48
CA GLU A 126 -10.13 -3.38 0.44
C GLU A 126 -11.10 -2.40 1.08
N LEU A 127 -11.03 -1.13 0.67
CA LEU A 127 -11.88 -0.06 1.15
C LEU A 127 -13.01 0.21 0.14
N THR A 128 -14.24 -0.07 0.55
CA THR A 128 -15.46 0.39 -0.11
C THR A 128 -16.00 1.62 0.61
N VAL A 129 -16.37 2.64 -0.17
CA VAL A 129 -16.98 3.87 0.35
C VAL A 129 -18.40 4.02 -0.19
N ASN A 130 -19.38 4.05 0.73
CA ASN A 130 -20.81 4.14 0.43
C ASN A 130 -21.29 5.61 0.41
#